data_AF-A0A351MLQ9-F1
#
_entry.id   AF-A0A351MLQ9-F1
#
_cell.length_a   1.000
_cell.length_b   1.000
_cell.length_c   1.000
_cell.angle_alpha   90.00
_cell.angle_beta   90.00
_cell.angle_gamma   90.00
#
_symmetry.space_group_name_H-M   'P 1'
#
loop_
_entity.id
_entity.type
_entity.pdbx_description
1 polymer ?
#
loop_
_entity_poly.entity_id
_entity_poly.type
_entity_poly.pdbx_seq_one_letter_code
_entity_poly.pdbx_strand_id
1 'polypeptide(L)'
;GNDTYRGADRRLGVGTQAGIGVVWDGGGADRYIGEDGLGAGLDFGLGWLIDVAGNDRYELGSVGLGGAVANGLGFAWDLAGDDTYDASGGPALGRGETAPRIELLAVSLRRGLPTVGLWLDGGGRNEFPGEIGPVQ
;
A
#
# COMPACT_ATOMS: atom_id res chain seq x y z
N GLY A 1 3.23 -16.57 -10.87
CA GLY A 1 2.30 -17.49 -11.57
C GLY A 1 0.93 -17.16 -11.06
N ASN A 2 -0.20 -17.68 -11.55
CA ASN A 2 -1.49 -17.20 -11.01
C ASN A 2 -1.67 -17.59 -9.54
N ASP A 3 -1.57 -16.60 -8.66
CA ASP A 3 -1.51 -16.74 -7.22
C ASP A 3 -2.69 -16.02 -6.55
N THR A 4 -3.06 -16.45 -5.34
CA THR A 4 -4.09 -15.77 -4.54
C THR A 4 -3.60 -15.57 -3.12
N TYR A 5 -3.58 -14.30 -2.70
CA TYR A 5 -3.09 -13.86 -1.41
C TYR A 5 -4.27 -13.33 -0.57
N ARG A 6 -4.46 -13.82 0.67
CA ARG A 6 -5.61 -13.45 1.54
C ARG A 6 -5.19 -12.94 2.94
N GLY A 7 -5.79 -11.83 3.36
CA GLY A 7 -5.37 -10.93 4.43
C GLY A 7 -5.45 -11.39 5.87
N ALA A 8 -5.98 -12.58 6.17
CA ALA A 8 -5.90 -13.12 7.54
C ALA A 8 -4.48 -13.63 7.88
N ASP A 9 -3.66 -13.96 6.87
CA ASP A 9 -2.36 -14.65 7.07
C ASP A 9 -1.14 -13.95 6.43
N ARG A 10 -1.33 -12.93 5.57
CA ARG A 10 -0.19 -12.36 4.82
C ARG A 10 -0.30 -10.85 4.62
N ARG A 11 0.46 -10.11 5.44
CA ARG A 11 0.83 -8.71 5.23
C ARG A 11 2.02 -8.65 4.28
N LEU A 12 1.75 -8.54 2.99
CA LEU A 12 2.74 -8.63 1.94
C LEU A 12 3.47 -7.30 1.77
N GLY A 13 4.79 -7.31 1.91
CA GLY A 13 5.61 -6.13 1.68
C GLY A 13 5.31 -5.00 2.68
N VAL A 14 4.87 -5.31 3.90
CA VAL A 14 4.57 -4.30 4.92
C VAL A 14 5.77 -4.04 5.81
N GLY A 15 6.15 -2.78 5.93
CA GLY A 15 7.04 -2.33 7.00
C GLY A 15 6.23 -1.79 8.17
N THR A 16 6.49 -2.27 9.38
CA THR A 16 5.88 -1.74 10.62
C THR A 16 6.93 -1.62 11.72
N GLN A 17 6.77 -0.66 12.63
CA GLN A 17 7.65 -0.46 13.80
C GLN A 17 9.13 -0.34 13.40
N ALA A 18 9.41 0.54 12.43
CA ALA A 18 10.73 0.70 11.80
C ALA A 18 11.27 -0.52 11.04
N GLY A 19 10.45 -1.54 10.81
CA GLY A 19 10.77 -2.70 9.97
C GLY A 19 10.64 -2.43 8.47
N ILE A 20 11.23 -3.32 7.67
CA ILE A 20 11.16 -3.30 6.21
C ILE A 20 10.44 -4.56 5.72
N GLY A 21 9.42 -4.37 4.87
CA GLY A 21 8.78 -5.44 4.13
C GLY A 21 8.93 -5.21 2.63
N VAL A 22 9.35 -6.23 1.89
CA VAL A 22 9.51 -6.18 0.44
C VAL A 22 8.82 -7.37 -0.20
N VAL A 23 8.07 -7.12 -1.26
CA VAL A 23 7.53 -8.13 -2.16
C VAL A 23 7.88 -7.78 -3.59
N TRP A 24 8.23 -8.80 -4.34
CA TRP A 24 8.46 -8.76 -5.77
C TRP A 24 7.71 -9.95 -6.38
N ASP A 25 6.72 -9.67 -7.21
CA ASP A 25 6.08 -10.66 -8.07
C ASP A 25 6.55 -10.48 -9.51
N GLY A 26 6.95 -11.57 -10.13
CA GLY A 26 7.46 -11.59 -11.50
C GLY A 26 6.35 -11.70 -12.55
N GLY A 27 5.13 -12.01 -12.10
CA GLY A 27 3.91 -11.94 -12.89
C GLY A 27 2.99 -13.15 -12.79
N GLY A 28 1.76 -12.96 -13.25
CA GLY A 28 0.64 -13.88 -13.05
C GLY A 28 -0.66 -13.12 -13.28
N ALA A 29 -1.81 -13.79 -13.26
CA ALA A 29 -3.08 -13.10 -13.05
C ALA A 29 -3.50 -13.34 -11.60
N ASP A 30 -3.08 -12.44 -10.75
CA ASP A 30 -3.02 -12.61 -9.31
C ASP A 30 -4.17 -11.89 -8.63
N ARG A 31 -4.53 -12.41 -7.46
CA ARG A 31 -5.59 -11.81 -6.65
C ARG A 31 -5.10 -11.54 -5.25
N TYR A 32 -5.01 -10.26 -4.92
CA TYR A 32 -4.60 -9.74 -3.63
C TYR A 32 -5.83 -9.30 -2.85
N ILE A 33 -6.23 -10.06 -1.84
CA ILE A 33 -7.39 -9.76 -0.99
C ILE A 33 -6.89 -9.50 0.41
N GLY A 34 -6.83 -8.24 0.84
CA GLY A 34 -6.17 -7.88 2.09
C GLY A 34 -7.04 -6.99 2.96
N GLU A 35 -7.27 -7.40 4.22
CA GLU A 35 -7.72 -6.45 5.25
C GLU A 35 -6.56 -5.59 5.77
N ASP A 36 -5.29 -5.96 5.53
CA ASP A 36 -4.12 -5.19 5.96
C ASP A 36 -2.95 -5.30 4.96
N GLY A 37 -2.44 -4.15 4.50
CA GLY A 37 -1.05 -3.94 4.16
C GLY A 37 -0.50 -4.71 2.96
N LEU A 38 -0.71 -4.18 1.76
CA LEU A 38 0.07 -4.56 0.58
C LEU A 38 1.08 -3.45 0.27
N GLY A 39 2.38 -3.69 0.39
CA GLY A 39 3.39 -2.64 0.14
C GLY A 39 3.27 -1.42 1.07
N ALA A 40 2.66 -1.58 2.25
CA ALA A 40 2.31 -0.47 3.15
C ALA A 40 3.42 -0.10 4.12
N GLY A 41 3.61 1.21 4.34
CA GLY A 41 4.52 1.74 5.36
C GLY A 41 3.79 2.19 6.62
N LEU A 42 4.07 1.57 7.76
CA LEU A 42 3.42 1.86 9.03
C LEU A 42 4.47 2.19 10.11
N ASP A 43 4.21 3.17 10.96
CA ASP A 43 5.00 3.45 12.17
C ASP A 43 6.53 3.44 11.94
N PHE A 44 7.01 4.40 11.14
CA PHE A 44 8.40 4.49 10.65
C PHE A 44 8.89 3.32 9.78
N GLY A 45 8.04 2.34 9.46
CA GLY A 45 8.37 1.21 8.61
C GLY A 45 8.35 1.55 7.12
N LEU A 46 9.10 0.77 6.34
CA LEU A 46 9.14 0.80 4.89
C LEU A 46 8.42 -0.41 4.30
N GLY A 47 7.33 -0.17 3.59
CA GLY A 47 6.68 -1.17 2.75
C GLY A 47 7.03 -0.97 1.28
N TRP A 48 7.29 -2.07 0.59
CA TRP A 48 7.67 -2.07 -0.83
C TRP A 48 6.99 -3.23 -1.57
N LEU A 49 6.30 -2.91 -2.65
CA LEU A 49 5.69 -3.84 -3.59
C LEU A 49 6.17 -3.53 -5.02
N ILE A 50 6.56 -4.56 -5.75
CA ILE A 50 6.70 -4.52 -7.21
C ILE A 50 5.92 -5.71 -7.77
N ASP A 51 4.97 -5.44 -8.68
CA ASP A 51 4.37 -6.45 -9.54
C ASP A 51 4.78 -6.15 -10.99
N VAL A 52 5.33 -7.14 -11.68
CA VAL A 52 6.02 -6.94 -12.96
C VAL A 52 5.09 -7.05 -14.16
N ALA A 53 4.14 -7.99 -14.13
CA ALA A 53 3.28 -8.26 -15.27
C ALA A 53 2.07 -9.11 -14.86
N GLY A 54 0.87 -8.68 -15.20
CA GLY A 54 -0.29 -9.48 -14.88
C GLY A 54 -1.58 -8.88 -15.38
N ASN A 55 -2.70 -9.46 -14.97
CA ASN A 55 -3.98 -8.78 -15.02
C ASN A 55 -4.58 -9.02 -13.64
N ASP A 56 -4.20 -8.17 -12.71
CA ASP A 56 -4.26 -8.41 -11.30
C ASP A 56 -5.46 -7.72 -10.66
N ARG A 57 -5.89 -8.28 -9.54
CA ARG A 57 -7.04 -7.78 -8.79
C ARG A 57 -6.64 -7.51 -7.36
N TYR A 58 -6.71 -6.25 -6.99
CA TYR A 58 -6.40 -5.77 -5.67
C TYR A 58 -7.68 -5.37 -4.94
N GLU A 59 -8.01 -6.10 -3.87
CA GLU A 59 -9.19 -5.89 -3.04
C GLU A 59 -8.71 -5.59 -1.61
N LEU A 60 -8.60 -4.31 -1.26
CA LEU A 60 -8.00 -3.83 -0.02
C LEU A 60 -8.99 -3.10 0.89
N GLY A 61 -9.08 -3.59 2.13
CA GLY A 61 -9.93 -3.02 3.19
C GLY A 61 -9.23 -2.05 4.15
N SER A 62 -7.94 -1.73 3.95
CA SER A 62 -7.12 -0.91 4.87
C SER A 62 -5.94 -0.28 4.10
N VAL A 63 -4.89 0.14 4.83
CA VAL A 63 -3.66 0.71 4.25
C VAL A 63 -3.01 -0.29 3.29
N GLY A 64 -2.64 0.13 2.07
CA GLY A 64 -1.99 -0.75 1.09
C GLY A 64 -1.67 -0.05 -0.23
N LEU A 65 -1.17 -0.79 -1.22
CA LEU A 65 -0.70 -0.26 -2.51
C LEU A 65 0.13 1.03 -2.35
N GLY A 66 1.20 0.94 -1.59
CA GLY A 66 2.10 2.08 -1.35
C GLY A 66 1.51 3.15 -0.43
N GLY A 67 0.35 2.91 0.17
CA GLY A 67 -0.20 3.75 1.24
C GLY A 67 0.64 3.70 2.51
N ALA A 68 0.57 4.78 3.30
CA ALA A 68 1.39 4.90 4.51
C ALA A 68 0.71 5.67 5.64
N VAL A 69 1.06 5.32 6.87
CA VAL A 69 0.62 6.01 8.10
C VAL A 69 1.74 6.13 9.13
N ALA A 70 1.58 7.07 10.07
CA ALA A 70 2.44 7.22 11.25
C ALA A 70 3.95 7.31 10.91
N ASN A 71 4.32 8.22 10.02
CA ASN A 71 5.70 8.42 9.54
C ASN A 71 6.26 7.24 8.74
N GLY A 72 5.39 6.31 8.31
CA GLY A 72 5.77 5.21 7.42
C GLY A 72 6.06 5.67 6.00
N LEU A 73 6.76 4.79 5.28
CA LEU A 73 7.11 4.94 3.87
C LEU A 73 6.49 3.77 3.10
N GLY A 74 5.54 4.05 2.23
CA GLY A 74 4.90 3.05 1.37
C GLY A 74 5.30 3.27 -0.08
N PHE A 75 5.67 2.19 -0.76
CA PHE A 75 5.94 2.19 -2.19
C PHE A 75 5.27 0.98 -2.86
N ALA A 76 4.55 1.22 -3.93
CA ALA A 76 4.03 0.17 -4.79
C ALA A 76 4.20 0.56 -6.27
N TRP A 77 4.61 -0.40 -7.06
CA TRP A 77 4.71 -0.25 -8.51
C TRP A 77 4.19 -1.50 -9.21
N ASP A 78 3.09 -1.32 -9.93
CA ASP A 78 2.58 -2.27 -10.90
C ASP A 78 3.12 -1.88 -12.28
N LEU A 79 3.85 -2.75 -12.96
CA LEU A 79 4.58 -2.38 -14.18
C LEU A 79 3.74 -2.53 -15.45
N ALA A 80 2.83 -3.50 -15.50
CA ALA A 80 2.08 -3.81 -16.70
C ALA A 80 0.89 -4.73 -16.42
N GLY A 81 -0.28 -4.38 -16.94
CA GLY A 81 -1.45 -5.23 -16.87
C GLY A 81 -2.74 -4.49 -17.16
N ASP A 82 -3.81 -5.22 -17.47
CA ASP A 82 -5.16 -4.66 -17.35
C ASP A 82 -5.67 -5.03 -15.95
N ASP A 83 -5.50 -4.13 -14.98
CA ASP A 83 -5.63 -4.37 -13.55
C ASP A 83 -6.88 -3.71 -12.93
N THR A 84 -7.31 -4.25 -11.78
CA THR A 84 -8.45 -3.70 -11.02
C THR A 84 -8.04 -3.39 -9.60
N TYR A 85 -8.27 -2.14 -9.18
CA TYR A 85 -7.93 -1.63 -7.85
C TYR A 85 -9.19 -1.24 -7.06
N ASP A 86 -9.67 -2.15 -6.21
CA ASP A 86 -10.69 -1.87 -5.19
C ASP A 86 -10.01 -1.64 -3.84
N ALA A 87 -9.63 -0.39 -3.57
CA ALA A 87 -8.85 -0.01 -2.40
C ALA A 87 -9.52 1.11 -1.58
N SER A 88 -10.79 0.90 -1.24
CA SER A 88 -11.64 1.91 -0.58
C SER A 88 -11.50 1.99 0.96
N GLY A 89 -10.86 1.00 1.59
CA GLY A 89 -10.91 0.83 3.05
C GLY A 89 -9.90 1.62 3.89
N GLY A 90 -8.92 2.30 3.28
CA GLY A 90 -7.92 3.07 4.02
C GLY A 90 -6.92 3.81 3.13
N PRO A 91 -5.86 4.41 3.68
CA PRO A 91 -4.80 5.05 2.90
C PRO A 91 -4.17 4.07 1.90
N ALA A 92 -4.56 4.18 0.63
CA ALA A 92 -4.07 3.33 -0.44
C ALA A 92 -3.74 4.12 -1.70
N LEU A 93 -3.20 3.44 -2.72
CA LEU A 93 -2.81 4.06 -4.00
C LEU A 93 -1.87 5.25 -3.78
N GLY A 94 -0.84 5.04 -2.95
CA GLY A 94 0.17 6.05 -2.63
C GLY A 94 -0.29 7.12 -1.65
N ARG A 95 -1.50 7.03 -1.08
CA ARG A 95 -1.95 7.99 -0.07
C ARG A 95 -1.17 7.82 1.25
N GLY A 96 -0.45 8.87 1.64
CA GLY A 96 0.11 9.01 2.98
C GLY A 96 -0.84 9.76 3.91
N GLU A 97 -1.13 9.21 5.09
CA GLU A 97 -1.96 9.86 6.10
C GLU A 97 -1.20 10.04 7.42
N THR A 98 -1.06 11.29 7.85
CA THR A 98 -0.40 11.63 9.11
C THR A 98 -1.47 11.87 10.18
N ALA A 99 -1.42 11.11 11.27
CA ALA A 99 -2.41 11.19 12.34
C ALA A 99 -2.53 12.60 12.98
N PRO A 100 -3.70 12.98 13.52
CA PRO A 100 -3.90 14.26 14.21
C PRO A 100 -2.98 14.42 15.42
N ARG A 101 -2.48 15.65 15.61
CA ARG A 101 -1.41 15.97 16.56
C ARG A 101 -1.95 16.19 17.99
N ILE A 102 -2.10 15.14 18.77
CA ILE A 102 -2.36 15.24 20.23
C ILE A 102 -1.24 14.51 20.96
N GLU A 103 -0.16 15.19 21.35
CA GLU A 103 0.94 14.50 22.05
C GLU A 103 1.57 15.31 23.19
N LEU A 104 1.43 14.76 24.40
CA LEU A 104 2.35 14.90 25.52
C LEU A 104 3.26 13.65 25.46
N LEU A 105 4.55 13.84 25.12
CA LEU A 105 5.73 12.95 25.30
C LEU A 105 6.50 12.37 24.07
N ALA A 106 6.02 12.29 22.82
CA ALA A 106 6.80 11.78 21.65
C ALA A 106 7.34 12.88 20.68
N VAL A 107 7.52 14.10 21.21
CA VAL A 107 7.39 15.37 20.49
C VAL A 107 8.67 15.88 19.77
N SER A 108 9.44 15.05 19.06
CA SER A 108 10.52 15.59 18.18
C SER A 108 10.68 14.84 16.85
N LEU A 109 10.86 13.52 16.88
CA LEU A 109 11.09 12.75 15.65
C LEU A 109 9.83 12.66 14.79
N ARG A 110 8.66 12.35 15.38
CA ARG A 110 7.38 12.27 14.65
C ARG A 110 6.92 13.61 14.05
N ARG A 111 7.39 14.74 14.61
CA ARG A 111 7.09 16.09 14.10
C ARG A 111 7.88 16.44 12.85
N GLY A 112 9.10 15.95 12.73
CA GLY A 112 10.04 16.31 11.66
C GLY A 112 10.05 15.37 10.46
N LEU A 113 9.54 14.15 10.62
CA LEU A 113 9.57 13.14 9.56
C LEU A 113 8.21 13.07 8.84
N PRO A 114 8.19 13.01 7.50
CA PRO A 114 6.95 12.89 6.74
C PRO A 114 6.37 11.48 6.85
N THR A 115 5.09 11.34 6.52
CA THR A 115 4.50 10.09 6.05
C THR A 115 4.45 10.17 4.53
N VAL A 116 5.01 9.19 3.83
CA VAL A 116 5.09 9.20 2.37
C VAL A 116 4.50 7.92 1.82
N GLY A 117 3.50 8.08 0.95
CA GLY A 117 3.07 7.00 0.07
C GLY A 117 3.41 7.35 -1.37
N LEU A 118 3.73 6.34 -2.17
CA LEU A 118 3.90 6.44 -3.61
C LEU A 118 3.34 5.18 -4.27
N TRP A 119 2.54 5.39 -5.30
CA TRP A 119 1.98 4.33 -6.12
C TRP A 119 2.15 4.71 -7.59
N LEU A 120 2.56 3.72 -8.37
CA LEU A 120 2.80 3.82 -9.80
C LEU A 120 2.13 2.64 -10.49
N ASP A 121 1.49 2.94 -11.60
CA ASP A 121 1.00 1.96 -12.57
C ASP A 121 1.66 2.27 -13.92
N GLY A 122 2.30 1.26 -14.50
CA GLY A 122 3.18 1.36 -15.66
C GLY A 122 2.48 1.25 -17.00
N GLY A 123 1.22 0.78 -17.05
CA GLY A 123 0.47 0.71 -18.29
C GLY A 123 -0.80 -0.14 -18.23
N GLY A 124 -1.35 -0.39 -19.42
CA GLY A 124 -2.61 -1.12 -19.62
C GLY A 124 -3.86 -0.29 -19.31
N ARG A 125 -5.01 -0.96 -19.20
CA ARG A 125 -6.33 -0.34 -19.03
C ARG A 125 -6.93 -0.74 -17.70
N ASN A 126 -6.81 0.17 -16.74
CA ASN A 126 -7.07 -0.12 -15.35
C ASN A 126 -8.44 0.39 -14.87
N GLU A 127 -9.05 -0.36 -13.95
CA GLU A 127 -10.32 -0.04 -13.32
C GLU A 127 -10.13 0.29 -11.84
N PHE A 128 -10.81 1.34 -11.36
CA PHE A 128 -10.74 1.82 -9.97
C PHE A 128 -12.14 1.86 -9.32
N PRO A 129 -12.81 0.71 -9.13
CA PRO A 129 -14.17 0.66 -8.61
C PRO A 129 -14.30 1.15 -7.16
N GLY A 130 -13.19 1.18 -6.40
CA GLY A 130 -13.13 1.57 -4.99
C GLY A 130 -12.40 2.88 -4.71
N GLU A 131 -12.28 3.79 -5.68
CA GLU A 131 -11.51 5.02 -5.51
C GLU A 131 -12.01 5.86 -4.32
N ILE A 132 -11.08 6.26 -3.45
CA ILE A 132 -11.37 7.16 -2.34
C ILE A 132 -11.66 8.54 -2.95
N GLY A 133 -12.88 9.04 -2.76
CA GLY A 133 -13.30 10.35 -3.25
C GLY A 133 -12.35 11.50 -2.87
N PRO A 134 -12.47 12.67 -3.51
CA PRO A 134 -11.49 13.75 -3.42
C PRO A 134 -11.20 14.16 -1.97
N VAL A 135 -9.92 14.47 -1.72
CA VAL A 135 -9.41 15.01 -0.46
C VAL A 135 -10.25 16.25 -0.06
N GLN A 136 -10.94 16.18 1.09
CA GLN A 136 -11.50 17.37 1.76
C GLN A 136 -10.45 18.00 2.68
#